data_AF-A0A165YR11-F1
#
_entry.id   AF-A0A165YR11-F1
#
_cell.length_a   1.000
_cell.length_b   1.000
_cell.length_c   1.000
_cell.angle_alpha   90.00
_cell.angle_beta   90.00
_cell.angle_gamma   90.00
#
_symmetry.space_group_name_H-M   'P 1'
#
loop_
_entity.id
_entity.type
_entity.pdbx_description
1 polymer ?
#
loop_
_entity_poly.entity_id
_entity_poly.type
_entity_poly.pdbx_seq_one_letter_code
_entity_poly.pdbx_strand_id
1 'polypeptide(L)'
;MTRFCRTACFSEWLKANLKDTKAELNAVRAANDVLHADMSSLQARKDELQTTVNNAHRVIEQGTQCPVCNDTYKDPVVECGHTLCLRCATNWFATAYNALRTEVQGDIPALVPPVHPAQMEGWPRRLIHAVEHFDADTVRPKFTCPVCRGAILRAPVRNYAIAYIVSLATSTEQFGPSQRRRACEKLMDKFFRDTPSL
;
A
#
# COMPACT_ATOMS: atom_id res chain seq x y z
N MET A 1 7.95 -15.97 94.56
CA MET A 1 8.59 -14.76 93.98
C MET A 1 9.00 -14.88 92.50
N THR A 2 8.45 -15.81 91.70
CA THR A 2 8.90 -16.05 90.30
C THR A 2 7.99 -15.48 89.19
N ARG A 3 6.89 -14.78 89.52
CA ARG A 3 5.94 -14.27 88.50
C ARG A 3 6.30 -12.92 87.86
N PHE A 4 7.22 -12.14 88.44
CA PHE A 4 7.53 -10.78 87.96
C PHE A 4 8.50 -10.73 86.78
N CYS A 5 9.23 -11.80 86.47
CA CYS A 5 10.22 -11.80 85.39
C CYS A 5 9.61 -12.00 83.98
N ARG A 6 8.38 -12.53 83.89
CA ARG A 6 7.75 -12.83 82.59
C ARG A 6 7.18 -11.62 81.86
N THR A 7 6.72 -10.60 82.59
CA THR A 7 6.07 -9.42 81.98
C THR A 7 7.07 -8.48 81.31
N ALA A 8 8.24 -8.28 81.91
CA ALA A 8 9.31 -7.48 81.31
C ALA A 8 9.81 -8.10 80.00
N CYS A 9 10.12 -9.41 80.01
CA CYS A 9 10.59 -10.15 78.84
C CYS A 9 9.55 -10.15 77.69
N PHE A 10 8.27 -10.27 78.01
CA PHE A 10 7.21 -10.20 77.01
C PHE A 10 7.09 -8.82 76.36
N SER A 11 7.22 -7.75 77.16
CA SER A 11 7.15 -6.38 76.65
C SER A 11 8.33 -6.02 75.73
N GLU A 12 9.54 -6.53 76.03
CA GLU A 12 10.71 -6.33 75.19
C GLU A 12 10.61 -7.11 73.88
N TRP A 13 10.15 -8.36 73.95
CA TRP A 13 9.88 -9.17 72.77
C TRP A 13 8.85 -8.52 71.84
N LEU A 14 7.75 -7.98 72.37
CA LEU A 14 6.75 -7.26 71.58
C LEU A 14 7.34 -6.03 70.88
N LYS A 15 8.18 -5.26 71.56
CA LYS A 15 8.85 -4.09 70.96
C LYS A 15 9.80 -4.49 69.84
N ALA A 16 10.55 -5.59 70.01
CA ALA A 16 11.45 -6.12 68.98
C ALA A 16 10.65 -6.54 67.74
N ASN A 17 9.61 -7.36 67.90
CA ASN A 17 8.75 -7.77 66.78
C ASN A 17 8.06 -6.60 66.08
N LEU A 18 7.60 -5.60 66.84
CA LEU A 18 6.99 -4.40 66.26
C LEU A 18 8.00 -3.58 65.44
N LYS A 19 9.27 -3.56 65.87
CA LYS A 19 10.35 -2.93 65.13
C LYS A 19 10.64 -3.69 63.83
N ASP A 20 10.71 -5.01 63.88
CA ASP A 20 11.02 -5.85 62.73
C ASP A 20 9.90 -5.81 61.68
N THR A 21 8.65 -5.96 62.10
CA THR A 21 7.48 -5.84 61.21
C THR A 21 7.37 -4.44 60.58
N LYS A 22 7.74 -3.37 61.31
CA LYS A 22 7.81 -2.01 60.75
C LYS A 22 8.91 -1.89 59.70
N ALA A 23 10.05 -2.54 59.90
CA ALA A 23 11.15 -2.55 58.93
C ALA A 23 10.73 -3.30 57.65
N GLU A 24 10.08 -4.46 57.77
CA GLU A 24 9.54 -5.22 56.65
C GLU A 24 8.49 -4.41 55.87
N LEU A 25 7.54 -3.77 56.58
CA LEU A 25 6.53 -2.92 55.94
C LEU A 25 7.15 -1.77 55.14
N ASN A 26 8.21 -1.14 55.66
CA ASN A 26 8.92 -0.09 54.95
C ASN A 26 9.67 -0.63 53.72
N ALA A 27 10.26 -1.82 53.81
CA ALA A 27 10.90 -2.47 52.67
C ALA A 27 9.89 -2.81 51.56
N VAL A 28 8.71 -3.33 51.92
CA VAL A 28 7.62 -3.60 50.97
C VAL A 28 7.11 -2.32 50.33
N ARG A 29 6.97 -1.22 51.09
CA ARG A 29 6.58 0.09 50.54
C ARG A 29 7.60 0.59 49.53
N ALA A 30 8.88 0.56 49.87
CA ALA A 30 9.95 0.96 48.96
C ALA A 30 9.95 0.12 47.67
N ALA A 31 9.73 -1.21 47.78
CA ALA A 31 9.61 -2.08 46.62
C ALA A 31 8.38 -1.75 45.76
N ASN A 32 7.25 -1.43 46.39
CA ASN A 32 6.03 -1.02 45.68
C ASN A 32 6.22 0.32 44.95
N ASP A 33 6.90 1.28 45.56
CA ASP A 33 7.23 2.57 44.94
C ASP A 33 8.10 2.37 43.68
N VAL A 34 9.08 1.47 43.75
CA VAL A 34 9.91 1.08 42.58
C VAL A 34 9.04 0.42 41.50
N LEU A 35 8.19 -0.55 41.86
CA LEU A 35 7.30 -1.21 40.90
C LEU A 35 6.32 -0.23 40.24
N HIS A 36 5.81 0.75 40.97
CA HIS A 36 4.96 1.80 40.43
C HIS A 36 5.72 2.71 39.45
N ALA A 37 6.97 3.06 39.77
CA ALA A 37 7.84 3.81 38.86
C ALA A 37 8.11 3.02 37.56
N ASP A 38 8.42 1.73 37.67
CA ASP A 38 8.66 0.84 36.52
C ASP A 38 7.41 0.68 35.66
N MET A 39 6.24 0.49 36.27
CA MET A 39 4.98 0.37 35.56
C MET A 39 4.64 1.67 34.81
N SER A 40 4.90 2.84 35.42
CA SER A 40 4.75 4.13 34.76
C SER A 40 5.70 4.28 33.56
N SER A 41 6.95 3.85 33.70
CA SER A 41 7.94 3.86 32.62
C SER A 41 7.54 2.95 31.45
N LEU A 42 7.12 1.72 31.75
CA LEU A 42 6.67 0.76 30.73
C LEU A 42 5.41 1.23 30.01
N GLN A 43 4.49 1.85 30.73
CA GLN A 43 3.29 2.44 30.14
C GLN A 43 3.64 3.57 29.18
N ALA A 44 4.55 4.48 29.55
CA ALA A 44 5.04 5.53 28.66
C ALA A 44 5.68 4.95 27.39
N ARG A 45 6.51 3.91 27.52
CA ARG A 45 7.14 3.23 26.37
C ARG A 45 6.12 2.53 25.46
N LYS A 46 5.09 1.93 26.04
CA LYS A 46 3.97 1.32 25.29
C LYS A 46 3.25 2.39 24.47
N ASP A 47 2.94 3.54 25.08
CA ASP A 47 2.23 4.62 24.41
C ASP A 47 3.05 5.25 23.28
N GLU A 48 4.37 5.36 23.46
CA GLU A 48 5.31 5.75 22.40
C GLU A 48 5.29 4.75 21.23
N LEU A 49 5.47 3.45 21.50
CA LEU A 49 5.45 2.42 20.47
C LEU A 49 4.10 2.37 19.74
N GLN A 50 3.00 2.52 20.46
CA GLN A 50 1.67 2.58 19.87
C GLN A 50 1.53 3.76 18.91
N THR A 51 2.09 4.91 19.28
CA THR A 51 2.12 6.09 18.42
C THR A 51 2.94 5.82 17.15
N THR A 52 4.10 5.18 17.27
CA THR A 52 4.93 4.78 16.12
C THR A 52 4.20 3.82 15.19
N VAL A 53 3.56 2.78 15.73
CA VAL A 53 2.78 1.81 14.94
C VAL A 53 1.63 2.49 14.21
N ASN A 54 0.89 3.36 14.89
CA ASN A 54 -0.21 4.11 14.27
C ASN A 54 0.26 5.01 13.14
N ASN A 55 1.43 5.66 13.30
CA ASN A 55 2.02 6.48 12.25
C ASN A 55 2.46 5.64 11.04
N ALA A 56 3.10 4.49 11.27
CA ALA A 56 3.50 3.58 10.20
C ALA A 56 2.27 3.05 9.43
N HIS A 57 1.21 2.68 10.14
CA HIS A 57 -0.05 2.24 9.54
C HIS A 57 -0.64 3.30 8.60
N ARG A 58 -0.72 4.56 9.06
CA ARG A 58 -1.22 5.68 8.23
C ARG A 58 -0.40 5.89 6.97
N VAL A 59 0.94 5.80 7.05
CA VAL A 59 1.82 5.94 5.88
C VAL A 59 1.59 4.81 4.88
N ILE A 60 1.41 3.57 5.35
CA ILE A 60 1.12 2.42 4.50
C ILE A 60 -0.25 2.57 3.83
N GLU A 61 -1.28 2.96 4.59
CA GLU A 61 -2.62 3.20 4.05
C GLU A 61 -2.60 4.27 2.95
N GLN A 62 -1.95 5.40 3.18
CA GLN A 62 -1.82 6.48 2.19
C GLN A 62 -1.01 6.03 0.96
N GLY A 63 0.09 5.28 1.17
CA GLY A 63 0.94 4.78 0.08
C GLY A 63 0.32 3.67 -0.75
N THR A 64 -0.75 3.03 -0.27
CA THR A 64 -1.43 1.92 -0.94
C THR A 64 -2.78 2.30 -1.56
N GLN A 65 -3.13 3.59 -1.57
CA GLN A 65 -4.35 4.11 -2.17
C GLN A 65 -4.16 4.53 -3.62
N CYS A 66 -5.13 4.19 -4.46
CA CYS A 66 -5.20 4.60 -5.85
C CYS A 66 -5.66 6.08 -5.95
N PRO A 67 -4.94 6.96 -6.64
CA PRO A 67 -5.28 8.38 -6.72
C PRO A 67 -6.56 8.68 -7.54
N VAL A 68 -7.13 7.68 -8.22
CA VAL A 68 -8.35 7.84 -9.02
C VAL A 68 -9.61 7.45 -8.24
N CYS A 69 -9.55 6.39 -7.44
CA CYS A 69 -10.71 5.91 -6.68
C CYS A 69 -10.58 6.09 -5.16
N ASN A 70 -9.42 6.52 -4.66
CA ASN A 70 -9.06 6.64 -3.23
C ASN A 70 -9.22 5.36 -2.40
N ASP A 71 -9.37 4.21 -3.06
CA ASP A 71 -9.37 2.88 -2.42
C ASP A 71 -7.98 2.26 -2.45
N THR A 72 -7.71 1.28 -1.60
CA THR A 72 -6.54 0.40 -1.70
C THR A 72 -6.44 -0.22 -3.10
N TYR A 73 -5.23 -0.28 -3.67
CA TYR A 73 -5.04 -0.77 -5.04
C TYR A 73 -5.61 -2.16 -5.27
N LYS A 74 -6.42 -2.30 -6.34
CA LYS A 74 -6.93 -3.58 -6.86
C LYS A 74 -6.31 -3.83 -8.22
N ASP A 75 -5.47 -4.85 -8.31
CA ASP A 75 -4.64 -5.16 -9.48
C ASP A 75 -3.85 -3.92 -9.95
N PRO A 76 -2.86 -3.44 -9.17
CA PRO A 76 -2.12 -2.23 -9.49
C PRO A 76 -1.35 -2.37 -10.81
N VAL A 77 -1.43 -1.35 -11.66
CA VAL A 77 -0.71 -1.22 -12.93
C VAL A 77 0.06 0.10 -12.99
N VAL A 78 1.17 0.14 -13.74
CA VAL A 78 2.08 1.28 -13.89
C VAL A 78 2.49 1.46 -15.35
N GLU A 79 2.71 2.71 -15.75
CA GLU A 79 3.32 3.05 -17.05
C GLU A 79 4.29 4.22 -16.90
N CYS A 80 3.81 5.47 -16.86
CA CYS A 80 4.59 6.70 -16.65
C CYS A 80 5.12 6.90 -15.21
N GLY A 81 5.28 5.83 -14.43
CA GLY A 81 5.68 5.86 -13.01
C GLY A 81 4.52 6.01 -12.02
N HIS A 82 3.32 6.40 -12.47
CA HIS A 82 2.13 6.44 -11.61
C HIS A 82 1.44 5.08 -11.55
N THR A 83 1.10 4.64 -10.33
CA THR A 83 0.37 3.38 -10.11
C THR A 83 -1.14 3.65 -10.02
N LEU A 84 -1.95 2.80 -10.65
CA LEU A 84 -3.41 2.90 -10.70
C LEU A 84 -4.00 1.50 -10.51
N CYS A 85 -5.25 1.41 -10.06
CA CYS A 85 -6.01 0.16 -10.22
C CYS A 85 -6.19 -0.14 -11.71
N LEU A 86 -6.10 -1.41 -12.11
CA LEU A 86 -6.35 -1.86 -13.49
C LEU A 86 -7.69 -1.31 -14.01
N ARG A 87 -8.78 -1.44 -13.22
CA ARG A 87 -10.11 -0.93 -13.58
C ARG A 87 -10.13 0.59 -13.78
N CYS A 88 -9.42 1.35 -12.93
CA CYS A 88 -9.36 2.81 -13.06
C CYS A 88 -8.66 3.22 -14.36
N ALA A 89 -7.55 2.56 -14.69
CA ALA A 89 -6.86 2.78 -15.96
C ALA A 89 -7.75 2.39 -17.16
N THR A 90 -8.41 1.23 -17.12
CA THR A 90 -9.30 0.76 -18.20
C THR A 90 -10.45 1.73 -18.44
N ASN A 91 -11.12 2.17 -17.38
CA ASN A 91 -12.23 3.11 -17.50
C ASN A 91 -11.76 4.45 -18.08
N TRP A 92 -10.60 4.95 -17.66
CA TRP A 92 -10.03 6.17 -18.18
C TRP A 92 -9.75 6.08 -19.69
N PHE A 93 -9.12 5.00 -20.14
CA PHE A 93 -8.83 4.78 -21.56
C PHE A 93 -10.09 4.54 -22.39
N ALA A 94 -11.09 3.85 -21.83
CA ALA A 94 -12.38 3.67 -22.49
C ALA A 94 -13.06 5.02 -22.78
N THR A 95 -12.94 6.01 -21.89
CA THR A 95 -13.46 7.37 -22.13
C THR A 95 -12.77 8.04 -23.31
N ALA A 96 -11.44 7.99 -23.38
CA ALA A 96 -10.68 8.56 -24.50
C ALA A 96 -11.01 7.86 -25.83
N TYR A 97 -11.14 6.52 -25.80
CA TYR A 97 -11.54 5.73 -26.96
C TYR A 97 -12.94 6.10 -27.45
N ASN A 98 -13.91 6.20 -26.54
CA ASN A 98 -15.29 6.52 -26.88
C ASN A 98 -15.43 7.95 -27.42
N ALA A 99 -14.66 8.91 -26.89
CA ALA A 99 -14.62 10.28 -27.40
C ALA A 99 -14.15 10.33 -28.86
N LEU A 100 -13.09 9.59 -29.19
CA LEU A 100 -12.65 9.46 -30.58
C LEU A 100 -13.72 8.79 -31.46
N ARG A 101 -14.36 7.75 -30.94
CA ARG A 101 -15.40 7.02 -31.68
C ARG A 101 -16.57 7.92 -32.07
N THR A 102 -16.94 8.86 -31.20
CA THR A 102 -17.98 9.83 -31.50
C THR A 102 -17.55 10.87 -32.54
N GLU A 103 -16.25 11.17 -32.64
CA GLU A 103 -15.70 12.15 -33.59
C GLU A 103 -15.59 11.57 -35.00
N VAL A 104 -15.17 10.31 -35.14
CA VAL A 104 -14.75 9.74 -36.45
C VAL A 104 -15.89 9.17 -37.30
N GLN A 105 -17.12 9.03 -36.78
CA GLN A 105 -18.28 8.45 -37.51
C GLN A 105 -17.94 7.20 -38.37
N GLY A 106 -17.12 6.29 -37.84
CA GLY A 106 -16.65 5.11 -38.58
C GLY A 106 -16.03 4.05 -37.67
N ASP A 107 -15.64 2.92 -38.26
CA ASP A 107 -14.89 1.89 -37.55
C ASP A 107 -13.49 2.41 -37.22
N ILE A 108 -13.18 2.50 -35.93
CA ILE A 108 -11.82 2.72 -35.46
C ILE A 108 -11.08 1.40 -35.71
N PRO A 109 -10.00 1.38 -36.53
CA PRO A 109 -9.22 0.17 -36.76
C PRO A 109 -8.78 -0.45 -35.42
N ALA A 110 -8.64 -1.78 -35.38
CA ALA A 110 -8.00 -2.45 -34.26
C ALA A 110 -6.67 -1.72 -33.94
N LEU A 111 -6.47 -1.38 -32.66
CA LEU A 111 -5.41 -0.48 -32.22
C LEU A 111 -4.04 -1.12 -32.49
N VAL A 112 -3.45 -0.81 -33.66
CA VAL A 112 -2.05 -1.09 -33.92
C VAL A 112 -1.25 -0.16 -33.01
N PRO A 113 -0.38 -0.66 -32.11
CA PRO A 113 0.44 0.20 -31.27
C PRO A 113 1.30 1.15 -32.12
N PRO A 114 1.58 2.39 -31.69
CA PRO A 114 2.53 3.25 -32.39
C PRO A 114 3.87 2.52 -32.47
N VAL A 115 4.50 2.51 -33.64
CA VAL A 115 5.82 1.91 -33.79
C VAL A 115 6.81 2.78 -33.03
N HIS A 116 7.36 2.26 -31.93
CA HIS A 116 8.32 3.01 -31.13
C HIS A 116 9.58 3.30 -31.96
N PRO A 117 10.21 4.49 -31.90
CA PRO A 117 11.40 4.79 -32.70
C PRO A 117 12.52 3.76 -32.56
N ALA A 118 12.71 3.20 -31.36
CA ALA A 118 13.67 2.12 -31.13
C ALA A 118 13.37 0.82 -31.91
N GLN A 119 12.10 0.54 -32.26
CA GLN A 119 11.74 -0.60 -33.11
C GLN A 119 12.09 -0.36 -34.58
N MET A 120 12.22 0.91 -34.98
CA MET A 120 12.61 1.32 -36.34
C MET A 120 14.13 1.51 -36.47
N GLU A 121 14.89 1.26 -35.41
CA GLU A 121 16.35 1.39 -35.44
C GLU A 121 16.93 0.37 -36.45
N GLY A 122 17.70 0.88 -37.41
CA GLY A 122 18.26 0.06 -38.50
C GLY A 122 17.32 -0.19 -39.69
N TRP A 123 16.09 0.32 -39.67
CA TRP A 123 15.18 0.15 -40.81
C TRP A 123 15.61 1.03 -42.00
N PRO A 124 15.38 0.57 -43.25
CA PRO A 124 15.50 1.42 -44.43
C PRO A 124 14.63 2.67 -44.31
N ARG A 125 15.19 3.84 -44.64
CA ARG A 125 14.51 5.14 -44.48
C ARG A 125 13.16 5.24 -45.20
N ARG A 126 13.01 4.53 -46.34
CA ARG A 126 11.72 4.41 -47.06
C ARG A 126 10.61 3.75 -46.23
N LEU A 127 10.96 2.76 -45.40
CA LEU A 127 10.00 2.08 -44.54
C LEU A 127 9.62 2.95 -43.34
N ILE A 128 10.60 3.65 -42.76
CA ILE A 128 10.35 4.63 -41.69
C ILE A 128 9.34 5.69 -42.17
N HIS A 129 9.56 6.28 -43.35
CA HIS A 129 8.62 7.25 -43.92
C HIS A 129 7.24 6.67 -44.22
N ALA A 130 7.15 5.44 -44.71
CA ALA A 130 5.86 4.79 -44.94
C ALA A 130 5.08 4.58 -43.63
N VAL A 131 5.77 4.20 -42.55
CA VAL A 131 5.18 4.06 -41.22
C VAL A 131 4.77 5.42 -40.65
N GLU A 132 5.61 6.44 -40.75
CA GLU A 132 5.29 7.80 -40.29
C GLU A 132 4.07 8.36 -41.01
N HIS A 133 3.95 8.14 -42.32
CA HIS A 133 2.81 8.60 -43.10
C HIS A 133 1.52 7.86 -42.69
N PHE A 134 1.62 6.53 -42.53
CA PHE A 134 0.50 5.73 -42.04
C PHE A 134 0.07 6.15 -40.63
N ASP A 135 1.03 6.46 -39.74
CA ASP A 135 0.75 6.89 -38.38
C ASP A 135 0.05 8.26 -38.34
N ALA A 136 0.48 9.19 -39.20
CA ALA A 136 -0.11 10.53 -39.34
C ALA A 136 -1.57 10.50 -39.81
N ASP A 137 -1.91 9.56 -40.69
CA ASP A 137 -3.26 9.40 -41.23
C ASP A 137 -4.17 8.56 -40.31
N THR A 138 -3.60 7.78 -39.38
CA THR A 138 -4.39 6.99 -38.43
C THR A 138 -4.93 7.83 -37.28
N VAL A 139 -6.25 7.94 -37.21
CA VAL A 139 -6.93 8.58 -36.09
C VAL A 139 -6.85 7.67 -34.85
N ARG A 140 -6.14 8.11 -33.81
CA ARG A 140 -5.88 7.32 -32.58
C ARG A 140 -6.35 8.02 -31.31
N PRO A 141 -6.79 7.26 -30.30
CA PRO A 141 -7.13 7.83 -29.01
C PRO A 141 -5.85 8.33 -28.34
N LYS A 142 -5.87 9.57 -27.85
CA LYS A 142 -4.78 10.11 -27.04
C LYS A 142 -4.93 9.61 -25.61
N PHE A 143 -4.37 8.44 -25.32
CA PHE A 143 -4.33 7.93 -23.95
C PHE A 143 -3.37 8.78 -23.10
N THR A 144 -3.86 9.22 -21.95
CA THR A 144 -3.09 10.03 -21.00
C THR A 144 -3.18 9.44 -19.60
N CYS A 145 -2.18 9.67 -18.77
CA CYS A 145 -2.26 9.31 -17.35
C CYS A 145 -3.28 10.20 -16.63
N PRO A 146 -4.21 9.67 -15.83
CA PRO A 146 -5.12 10.49 -15.03
C PRO A 146 -4.41 11.36 -13.98
N VAL A 147 -3.19 10.98 -13.58
CA VAL A 147 -2.41 11.69 -12.53
C VAL A 147 -1.58 12.82 -13.13
N CYS A 148 -0.64 12.51 -14.03
CA CYS A 148 0.27 13.51 -14.59
C CYS A 148 -0.11 14.04 -15.98
N ARG A 149 -1.17 13.49 -16.60
CA ARG A 149 -1.59 13.80 -17.98
C ARG A 149 -0.56 13.51 -19.07
N GLY A 150 0.58 12.89 -18.72
CA GLY A 150 1.56 12.39 -19.69
C GLY A 150 0.96 11.37 -20.64
N ALA A 151 1.43 11.36 -21.89
CA ALA A 151 1.00 10.41 -22.91
C ALA A 151 1.37 8.98 -22.51
N ILE A 152 0.42 8.05 -22.66
CA ILE A 152 0.61 6.63 -22.40
C ILE A 152 0.73 5.94 -23.76
N LEU A 153 1.94 5.47 -24.07
CA LEU A 153 2.25 4.89 -25.38
C LEU A 153 2.23 3.37 -25.36
N ARG A 154 2.23 2.75 -24.18
CA ARG A 154 2.29 1.30 -23.99
C ARG A 154 1.18 0.83 -23.05
N ALA A 155 0.85 -0.45 -23.14
CA ALA A 155 -0.07 -1.06 -22.19
C ALA A 155 0.49 -0.94 -20.76
N PRO A 156 -0.32 -0.50 -19.78
CA PRO A 156 0.12 -0.50 -18.38
C PRO A 156 0.53 -1.90 -17.94
N VAL A 157 1.67 -1.99 -17.27
CA VAL A 157 2.22 -3.25 -16.75
C VAL A 157 1.83 -3.41 -15.29
N ARG A 158 1.58 -4.64 -14.86
CA ARG A 158 1.28 -4.91 -13.45
C ARG A 158 2.43 -4.48 -12.53
N ASN A 159 2.11 -3.72 -11.48
CA ASN A 159 3.06 -3.34 -10.44
C ASN A 159 3.05 -4.39 -9.32
N TYR A 160 3.91 -5.41 -9.46
CA TYR A 160 3.99 -6.52 -8.50
C TYR A 160 4.45 -6.09 -7.10
N ALA A 161 5.30 -5.07 -6.98
CA ALA A 161 5.77 -4.57 -5.69
C ALA A 161 4.61 -3.99 -4.87
N ILE A 162 3.80 -3.13 -5.46
CA ILE A 162 2.62 -2.57 -4.79
C ILE A 162 1.57 -3.66 -4.51
N ALA A 163 1.37 -4.61 -5.42
CA ALA A 163 0.46 -5.73 -5.19
C ALA A 163 0.88 -6.56 -3.97
N TYR A 164 2.19 -6.80 -3.80
CA TYR A 164 2.73 -7.50 -2.64
C TYR A 164 2.54 -6.70 -1.35
N ILE A 165 2.88 -5.41 -1.33
CA ILE A 165 2.69 -4.54 -0.16
C ILE A 165 1.22 -4.49 0.27
N VAL A 166 0.30 -4.33 -0.69
CA VAL A 166 -1.14 -4.38 -0.42
C VAL A 166 -1.54 -5.71 0.20
N SER A 167 -1.04 -6.84 -0.32
CA SER A 167 -1.36 -8.16 0.23
C SER A 167 -0.87 -8.37 1.66
N LEU A 168 0.27 -7.78 2.02
CA LEU A 168 0.77 -7.78 3.39
C LEU A 168 -0.07 -6.88 4.30
N ALA A 169 -0.45 -5.69 3.80
CA ALA A 169 -1.20 -4.71 4.58
C ALA A 169 -2.64 -5.16 4.87
N THR A 170 -3.31 -5.83 3.92
CA THR A 170 -4.73 -6.14 4.08
C THR A 170 -5.02 -7.36 4.95
N SER A 171 -4.02 -8.15 5.37
CA SER A 171 -4.07 -9.25 6.37
C SER A 171 -5.23 -10.27 6.27
N THR A 172 -6.09 -10.21 5.24
CA THR A 172 -7.33 -11.00 5.13
C THR A 172 -7.57 -11.38 3.67
N GLU A 173 -7.29 -12.64 3.38
CA GLU A 173 -7.91 -13.61 2.44
C GLU A 173 -8.99 -13.17 1.42
N GLN A 174 -8.86 -12.05 0.70
CA GLN A 174 -9.83 -11.65 -0.33
C GLN A 174 -9.30 -11.57 -1.77
N PHE A 175 -8.19 -12.24 -2.08
CA PHE A 175 -7.78 -12.43 -3.47
C PHE A 175 -8.29 -13.75 -4.04
N GLY A 176 -9.61 -13.88 -4.16
CA GLY A 176 -10.20 -14.88 -5.03
C GLY A 176 -9.83 -14.57 -6.50
N PRO A 177 -9.17 -15.47 -7.23
CA PRO A 177 -8.86 -15.22 -8.63
C PRO A 177 -10.13 -15.36 -9.47
N SER A 178 -10.31 -14.48 -10.45
CA SER A 178 -10.08 -14.86 -11.87
C SER A 178 -11.02 -14.20 -12.88
N GLN A 179 -12.29 -13.87 -12.57
CA GLN A 179 -13.23 -13.49 -13.63
C GLN A 179 -13.21 -12.00 -14.00
N ARG A 180 -13.31 -11.10 -13.01
CA ARG A 180 -13.29 -9.65 -13.24
C ARG A 180 -11.94 -9.14 -13.77
N ARG A 181 -10.85 -9.75 -13.30
CA ARG A 181 -9.50 -9.46 -13.76
C ARG A 181 -9.31 -9.82 -15.23
N ARG A 182 -9.70 -11.03 -15.64
CA ARG A 182 -9.64 -11.47 -17.05
C ARG A 182 -10.41 -10.54 -17.99
N ALA A 183 -11.54 -9.99 -17.56
CA ALA A 183 -12.30 -9.03 -18.37
C ALA A 183 -11.54 -7.71 -18.58
N CYS A 184 -10.89 -7.19 -17.54
CA CYS A 184 -10.10 -5.95 -17.65
C CYS A 184 -8.79 -6.16 -18.41
N GLU A 185 -8.13 -7.31 -18.22
CA GLU A 185 -6.94 -7.71 -19.01
C GLU A 185 -7.31 -7.82 -20.49
N LYS A 186 -8.44 -8.48 -20.83
CA LYS A 186 -8.93 -8.55 -22.21
C LYS A 186 -9.22 -7.17 -22.83
N LEU A 187 -9.75 -6.22 -22.05
CA LEU A 187 -9.96 -4.85 -22.52
C LEU A 187 -8.64 -4.12 -22.76
N MET A 188 -7.64 -4.32 -21.89
CA MET A 188 -6.30 -3.77 -22.11
C MET A 188 -5.64 -4.40 -23.34
N ASP A 189 -5.76 -5.71 -23.52
CA ASP A 189 -5.28 -6.38 -24.71
C ASP A 189 -6.00 -5.86 -25.96
N LYS A 190 -7.30 -5.57 -25.90
CA LYS A 190 -8.00 -4.91 -27.01
C LYS A 190 -7.48 -3.50 -27.30
N PHE A 191 -7.05 -2.75 -26.27
CA PHE A 191 -6.51 -1.41 -26.47
C PHE A 191 -5.07 -1.39 -27.00
N PHE A 192 -4.28 -2.43 -26.72
CA PHE A 192 -2.83 -2.39 -26.92
C PHE A 192 -2.21 -3.62 -27.60
N ARG A 193 -2.95 -4.71 -27.81
CA ARG A 193 -2.49 -5.99 -28.36
C ARG A 193 -3.48 -6.56 -29.39
N ASP A 194 -3.71 -5.83 -30.47
CA ASP A 194 -4.05 -6.45 -31.75
C ASP A 194 -2.87 -6.29 -32.71
N THR A 195 -1.74 -6.92 -32.36
CA THR A 195 -0.73 -7.30 -33.35
C THR A 195 -0.73 -8.82 -33.45
N PRO A 196 -0.96 -9.41 -34.64
CA PRO A 196 -0.80 -10.85 -34.81
C PRO A 196 0.62 -11.22 -34.41
N SER A 197 0.76 -12.26 -33.59
CA SER A 197 2.07 -12.82 -33.25
C SER A 197 2.70 -13.31 -34.55
N LEU A 198 3.73 -12.60 -35.01
CA LEU A 198 4.63 -13.04 -36.08
C LEU A 198 5.57 -14.13 -35.56
#